data_AF-A0A2I1CWV8-F1
#
_entry.id   AF-A0A2I1CWV8-F1
#
_cell.length_a   1.000
_cell.length_b   1.000
_cell.length_c   1.000
_cell.angle_alpha   90.00
_cell.angle_beta   90.00
_cell.angle_gamma   90.00
#
_symmetry.space_group_name_H-M   'P 1'
#
loop_
_entity.id
_entity.type
_entity.pdbx_description
1 polymer ?
#
loop_
_entity_poly.entity_id
_entity_poly.type
_entity_poly.pdbx_seq_one_letter_code
_entity_poly.pdbx_strand_id
1 'polypeptide(L)'
;MLFNAQTAISTSAVLLVPYYSWHVPRYHEWMQDEEIQEATASEPLTLEGEYAMQRSWRNDADKLTLIVCLPQPHHQQQQQQQQQHQQPEGEQNHCHHQLNVEDDSPPRMLGDINLFLRVEEDSDAEEEDLKAEKARDRLDPGPRIAGEVELMIAEKKNQGRGFGRATLLSFLRYVAAHESEIAHEFIGSEDPSVRGFLERGGGRGCRG
;
A
#
# COMPACT_ATOMS: atom_id res chain seq x y z
N MET A 1 -6.30 4.27 -4.18
CA MET A 1 -5.69 5.43 -3.51
C MET A 1 -4.81 6.08 -4.54
N LEU A 2 -4.89 7.39 -4.73
CA LEU A 2 -4.17 8.13 -5.76
C LEU A 2 -2.90 8.77 -5.23
N PHE A 3 -2.74 8.91 -3.91
CA PHE A 3 -1.52 9.43 -3.28
C PHE A 3 -0.24 8.76 -3.79
N ASN A 4 -0.24 7.43 -3.95
CA ASN A 4 0.92 6.69 -4.44
C ASN A 4 1.04 6.64 -5.97
N ALA A 5 0.14 7.28 -6.74
CA ALA A 5 0.03 7.06 -8.20
C ALA A 5 1.26 7.48 -9.02
N GLN A 6 2.15 8.29 -8.45
CA GLN A 6 3.39 8.79 -9.08
C GLN A 6 4.64 8.54 -8.23
N THR A 7 4.52 7.76 -7.14
CA THR A 7 5.60 7.60 -6.18
C THR A 7 6.29 6.25 -6.37
N ALA A 8 7.61 6.30 -6.60
CA ALA A 8 8.46 5.13 -6.67
C ALA A 8 9.39 5.08 -5.45
N ILE A 9 9.55 3.90 -4.86
CA ILE A 9 10.42 3.67 -3.70
C ILE A 9 11.60 2.82 -4.15
N SER A 10 12.76 3.45 -4.34
CA SER A 10 13.97 2.77 -4.76
C SER A 10 14.90 2.51 -3.59
N THR A 11 15.38 1.28 -3.47
CA THR A 11 16.40 0.87 -2.51
C THR A 11 17.50 0.07 -3.20
N SER A 12 18.56 -0.26 -2.47
CA SER A 12 19.61 -1.15 -2.98
C SER A 12 19.13 -2.59 -3.21
N ALA A 13 17.98 -2.99 -2.68
CA ALA A 13 17.50 -4.37 -2.70
C ALA A 13 16.24 -4.60 -3.55
N VAL A 14 15.36 -3.61 -3.65
CA VAL A 14 14.12 -3.64 -4.43
C VAL A 14 13.76 -2.26 -4.95
N LEU A 15 12.97 -2.23 -6.02
CA LEU A 15 12.26 -1.06 -6.51
C LEU A 15 10.76 -1.30 -6.34
N LEU A 16 10.03 -0.37 -5.75
CA LEU A 16 8.57 -0.40 -5.67
C LEU A 16 8.00 0.68 -6.57
N VAL A 17 7.06 0.33 -7.44
CA VAL A 17 6.44 1.27 -8.40
C VAL A 17 4.92 1.19 -8.34
N PRO A 18 4.18 2.25 -8.74
CA PRO A 18 2.72 2.20 -8.78
C PRO A 18 2.22 1.10 -9.72
N TYR A 19 1.09 0.48 -9.39
CA TYR A 19 0.51 -0.56 -10.25
C TYR A 19 -0.18 0.02 -11.48
N TYR A 20 0.51 -0.02 -12.62
CA TYR A 20 0.01 0.40 -13.94
C TYR A 20 -0.53 -0.74 -14.79
N SER A 21 -1.30 -0.39 -15.83
CA SER A 21 -1.94 -1.34 -16.75
C SER A 21 -0.94 -2.21 -17.53
N TRP A 22 0.28 -1.73 -17.82
CA TRP A 22 1.29 -2.54 -18.51
C TRP A 22 1.86 -3.69 -17.67
N HIS A 23 1.65 -3.68 -16.35
CA HIS A 23 2.01 -4.80 -15.47
C HIS A 23 1.00 -5.95 -15.53
N VAL A 24 -0.24 -5.67 -15.96
CA VAL A 24 -1.36 -6.64 -15.96
C VAL A 24 -1.04 -7.93 -16.70
N PRO A 25 -0.42 -7.93 -17.90
CA PRO A 25 -0.11 -9.19 -18.60
C PRO A 25 0.79 -10.12 -17.76
N ARG A 26 1.81 -9.57 -17.10
CA ARG A 26 2.72 -10.36 -16.26
C ARG A 26 2.06 -10.81 -14.96
N TYR A 27 1.24 -9.95 -14.36
CA TYR A 27 0.46 -10.29 -13.18
C TYR A 27 -0.52 -11.43 -13.49
N HIS A 28 -1.22 -11.35 -14.62
CA HIS A 28 -2.13 -12.38 -15.10
C HIS A 28 -1.41 -13.73 -15.29
N GLU A 29 -0.19 -13.75 -15.83
CA GLU A 29 0.62 -14.98 -15.91
C GLU A 29 0.86 -15.61 -14.53
N TRP A 30 1.14 -14.81 -13.49
CA TRP A 30 1.27 -15.32 -12.13
C TRP A 30 -0.06 -15.85 -11.59
N MET A 31 -1.16 -15.15 -11.87
CA MET A 31 -2.51 -15.57 -11.48
C MET A 31 -3.04 -16.77 -12.29
N GLN A 32 -2.25 -17.38 -13.20
CA GLN A 32 -2.56 -18.69 -13.79
C GLN A 32 -1.98 -19.87 -12.97
N ASP A 33 -1.11 -19.59 -11.99
CA ASP A 33 -0.51 -20.62 -11.13
C ASP A 33 -1.41 -20.90 -9.92
N GLU A 34 -1.87 -22.15 -9.77
CA GLU A 34 -2.76 -22.57 -8.69
C GLU A 34 -2.16 -22.37 -7.29
N GLU A 35 -0.83 -22.54 -7.14
CA GLU A 35 -0.17 -22.37 -5.84
C GLU A 35 -0.11 -20.90 -5.46
N ILE A 36 0.05 -20.01 -6.44
CA ILE A 36 -0.01 -18.56 -6.20
C ILE A 36 -1.45 -18.17 -5.82
N GLN A 37 -2.46 -18.63 -6.57
CA GLN A 37 -3.86 -18.38 -6.28
C GLN A 37 -4.25 -18.83 -4.86
N GLU A 38 -3.85 -20.03 -4.46
CA GLU A 38 -4.13 -20.56 -3.12
C GLU A 38 -3.43 -19.71 -2.04
N ALA A 39 -2.16 -19.34 -2.25
CA ALA A 39 -1.39 -18.53 -1.32
C ALA A 39 -1.92 -17.09 -1.18
N THR A 40 -2.54 -16.54 -2.22
CA THR A 40 -3.14 -15.19 -2.23
C THR A 40 -4.66 -15.20 -2.08
N ALA A 41 -5.25 -16.37 -1.76
CA ALA A 41 -6.70 -16.58 -1.70
C ALA A 41 -7.47 -15.96 -2.89
N SER A 42 -6.88 -16.01 -4.08
CA SER A 42 -7.38 -15.34 -5.29
C SER A 42 -8.06 -16.35 -6.23
N GLU A 43 -9.09 -15.90 -6.93
CA GLU A 43 -9.72 -16.67 -8.00
C GLU A 43 -9.18 -16.23 -9.37
N PRO A 44 -9.01 -17.15 -10.35
CA PRO A 44 -8.52 -16.79 -11.67
C PRO A 44 -9.53 -15.89 -12.40
N LEU A 45 -9.03 -14.79 -12.96
CA LEU A 45 -9.79 -13.88 -13.81
C LEU A 45 -9.38 -14.02 -15.27
N THR A 46 -10.25 -13.57 -16.18
CA THR A 46 -9.82 -13.34 -17.56
C THR A 46 -8.85 -12.16 -17.61
N LEU A 47 -8.02 -12.07 -18.64
CA LEU A 47 -7.11 -10.93 -18.82
C LEU A 47 -7.86 -9.58 -18.78
N GLU A 48 -9.03 -9.48 -19.41
CA GLU A 48 -9.88 -8.29 -19.35
C GLU A 48 -10.39 -8.02 -17.93
N GLY A 49 -10.68 -9.08 -17.18
CA GLY A 49 -11.04 -9.03 -15.76
C GLY A 49 -9.91 -8.45 -14.91
N GLU A 50 -8.66 -8.88 -15.12
CA GLU A 50 -7.48 -8.32 -14.44
C GLU A 50 -7.30 -6.82 -14.74
N TYR A 51 -7.48 -6.42 -16.00
CA TYR A 51 -7.47 -5.00 -16.36
C TYR A 51 -8.59 -4.21 -15.65
N ALA A 52 -9.77 -4.80 -15.47
CA ALA A 52 -10.85 -4.17 -14.72
C ALA A 52 -10.53 -4.06 -13.23
N MET A 53 -9.99 -5.12 -12.64
CA MET A 53 -9.55 -5.16 -11.24
C MET A 53 -8.47 -4.12 -10.97
N GLN A 54 -7.43 -4.06 -11.83
CA GLN A 54 -6.35 -3.08 -11.73
C GLN A 54 -6.88 -1.65 -11.77
N ARG A 55 -7.84 -1.35 -12.65
CA ARG A 55 -8.48 -0.02 -12.70
C ARG A 55 -9.26 0.27 -11.42
N SER A 56 -9.99 -0.70 -10.87
CA SER A 56 -10.71 -0.52 -9.60
C SER A 56 -9.74 -0.21 -8.47
N TRP A 57 -8.77 -1.08 -8.23
CA TRP A 57 -7.82 -0.95 -7.11
C TRP A 57 -7.02 0.35 -7.16
N ARG A 58 -6.68 0.82 -8.36
CA ARG A 58 -6.00 2.10 -8.53
C ARG A 58 -6.84 3.30 -8.05
N ASN A 59 -8.16 3.23 -8.17
CA ASN A 59 -9.08 4.31 -7.78
C ASN A 59 -9.66 4.14 -6.36
N ASP A 60 -9.57 2.94 -5.77
CA ASP A 60 -10.11 2.60 -4.45
C ASP A 60 -9.35 3.30 -3.31
N ALA A 61 -9.93 4.31 -2.66
CA ALA A 61 -9.24 5.15 -1.66
C ALA A 61 -8.73 4.39 -0.43
N ASP A 62 -9.27 3.21 -0.15
CA ASP A 62 -8.87 2.28 0.91
C ASP A 62 -7.70 1.36 0.51
N LYS A 63 -7.28 1.37 -0.76
CA LYS A 63 -6.26 0.45 -1.31
C LYS A 63 -5.05 1.18 -1.85
N LEU A 64 -3.87 0.76 -1.40
CA LEU A 64 -2.58 1.21 -1.91
C LEU A 64 -1.77 0.01 -2.41
N THR A 65 -1.61 -0.10 -3.73
CA THR A 65 -0.87 -1.19 -4.38
C THR A 65 0.41 -0.68 -5.04
N LEU A 66 1.53 -1.35 -4.77
CA LEU A 66 2.79 -1.18 -5.48
C LEU A 66 3.29 -2.52 -6.05
N ILE A 67 3.85 -2.49 -7.26
CA ILE A 67 4.57 -3.61 -7.86
C ILE A 67 6.00 -3.63 -7.34
N VAL A 68 6.46 -4.82 -6.94
CA VAL A 68 7.82 -5.09 -6.53
C VAL A 68 8.64 -5.47 -7.75
N CYS A 69 9.74 -4.78 -7.96
CA CYS A 69 10.69 -5.01 -9.04
C CYS A 69 12.11 -5.23 -8.49
N LEU A 70 12.97 -5.81 -9.32
CA LEU A 70 14.41 -5.88 -9.07
C LEU A 70 15.00 -4.47 -8.82
N PRO A 71 16.03 -4.34 -7.96
CA PRO A 71 16.65 -3.06 -7.67
C PRO A 71 17.24 -2.46 -8.95
N GLN A 72 17.18 -1.13 -9.06
CA GLN A 72 17.76 -0.43 -10.20
C GLN A 72 19.28 -0.70 -10.29
N PRO A 73 19.83 -0.87 -11.50
CA PRO A 73 21.27 -0.97 -11.71
C PRO A 73 22.07 0.14 -10.99
N HIS A 74 23.19 -0.23 -10.36
CA HIS A 74 24.03 0.67 -9.57
C HIS A 74 24.47 1.95 -10.29
N HIS A 75 24.61 1.92 -11.61
CA HIS A 75 25.00 3.10 -12.40
C HIS A 75 23.95 4.22 -12.34
N GLN A 76 22.66 3.87 -12.30
CA GLN A 76 21.56 4.83 -12.20
C GLN A 76 21.42 5.37 -10.77
N GLN A 77 21.62 4.53 -9.75
CA GLN A 77 21.59 4.95 -8.35
C GLN A 77 22.67 6.00 -8.04
N GLN A 78 23.87 5.86 -8.60
CA GLN A 78 24.97 6.82 -8.40
C GLN A 78 24.71 8.17 -9.10
N GLN A 79 24.17 8.16 -10.32
CA GLN A 79 23.83 9.40 -11.02
C GLN A 79 22.76 10.22 -10.28
N GLN A 80 21.77 9.55 -9.70
CA GLN A 80 20.70 10.21 -8.94
C GLN A 80 21.18 10.77 -7.59
N GLN A 81 22.04 10.05 -6.87
CA GLN A 81 22.63 10.55 -5.61
C GLN A 81 23.51 11.79 -5.83
N GLN A 82 24.21 11.86 -6.98
CA GLN A 82 25.00 13.03 -7.35
C GLN A 82 24.15 14.25 -7.74
N GLN A 83 22.96 14.04 -8.32
CA GLN A 83 22.01 15.12 -8.63
C GLN A 83 21.30 15.67 -7.39
N GLN A 84 21.00 14.83 -6.39
CA GLN A 84 20.39 15.28 -5.12
C GLN A 84 21.32 16.19 -4.30
N HIS A 85 22.65 15.96 -4.33
CA HIS A 85 23.64 16.79 -3.63
C HIS A 85 23.84 18.19 -4.24
N GLN A 86 23.18 18.53 -5.35
CA GLN A 86 23.31 19.82 -6.03
C GLN A 86 22.07 20.73 -5.87
N GLN A 87 21.03 20.30 -5.16
CA GLN A 87 19.85 21.14 -4.91
C GLN A 87 19.97 21.95 -3.61
N PRO A 88 19.60 23.25 -3.59
CA PRO A 88 19.67 24.08 -2.39
C PRO A 88 18.63 23.64 -1.35
N GLU A 89 18.98 23.73 -0.06
CA GLU A 89 18.25 23.22 1.13
C GLU A 89 16.88 23.88 1.43
N GLY A 90 16.22 24.50 0.45
CA GLY A 90 15.04 25.36 0.68
C GLY A 90 13.71 24.86 0.12
N GLU A 91 13.68 23.82 -0.71
CA GLU A 91 12.43 23.33 -1.32
C GLU A 91 12.20 21.87 -0.91
N GLN A 92 11.09 21.62 -0.23
CA GLN A 92 10.58 20.28 0.08
C GLN A 92 10.06 19.63 -1.22
N ASN A 93 10.97 19.40 -2.16
CA ASN A 93 10.66 18.82 -3.45
C ASN A 93 10.55 17.31 -3.27
N HIS A 94 9.33 16.82 -3.51
CA HIS A 94 9.05 15.41 -3.68
C HIS A 94 10.07 14.83 -4.66
N CYS A 95 10.82 13.82 -4.24
CA CYS A 95 11.84 13.21 -5.07
C CYS A 95 11.18 12.49 -6.26
N HIS A 96 11.01 13.20 -7.37
CA HIS A 96 10.66 12.62 -8.67
C HIS A 96 11.80 11.69 -9.09
N HIS A 97 11.72 10.45 -8.65
CA HIS A 97 12.61 9.39 -9.09
C HIS A 97 12.29 9.14 -10.57
N GLN A 98 13.19 9.55 -11.48
CA GLN A 98 12.98 9.36 -12.90
C GLN A 98 13.19 7.87 -13.24
N LEU A 99 12.09 7.11 -13.17
CA LEU A 99 12.04 5.72 -13.59
C LEU A 99 12.29 5.64 -15.08
N ASN A 100 13.18 4.73 -15.49
CA ASN A 100 13.27 4.35 -16.89
C ASN A 100 12.18 3.32 -17.19
N VAL A 101 11.68 3.32 -18.43
CA VAL A 101 10.66 2.37 -18.90
C VAL A 101 11.07 0.90 -18.70
N GLU A 102 12.37 0.64 -18.63
CA GLU A 102 12.91 -0.70 -18.44
C GLU A 102 12.93 -1.15 -16.98
N ASP A 103 12.84 -0.24 -16.01
CA ASP A 103 13.08 -0.53 -14.58
C ASP A 103 11.98 -1.42 -13.97
N ASP A 104 10.75 -1.33 -14.49
CA ASP A 104 9.56 -2.10 -14.10
C ASP A 104 9.04 -3.02 -15.22
N SER A 105 9.90 -3.32 -16.21
CA SER A 105 9.57 -4.28 -17.28
C SER A 105 9.21 -5.67 -16.73
N PRO A 106 8.36 -6.46 -17.44
CA PRO A 106 7.91 -7.77 -16.98
C PRO A 106 8.99 -8.75 -16.45
N PRO A 107 10.19 -8.85 -17.05
CA PRO A 107 11.25 -9.72 -16.54
C PRO A 107 11.84 -9.29 -15.19
N ARG A 108 11.63 -8.03 -14.80
CA ARG A 108 12.12 -7.45 -13.55
C ARG A 108 11.09 -7.44 -12.44
N MET A 109 9.81 -7.67 -12.76
CA MET A 109 8.75 -7.78 -11.78
C MET A 109 8.94 -9.03 -10.92
N LEU A 110 8.76 -8.89 -9.61
CA LEU A 110 8.96 -9.91 -8.58
C LEU A 110 7.65 -10.29 -7.87
N GLY A 111 6.71 -9.36 -7.78
CA GLY A 111 5.43 -9.52 -7.09
C GLY A 111 4.81 -8.15 -6.82
N ASP A 112 4.01 -8.05 -5.76
CA ASP A 112 3.32 -6.82 -5.37
C ASP A 112 3.18 -6.74 -3.84
N ILE A 113 2.86 -5.53 -3.37
CA ILE A 113 2.50 -5.26 -1.99
C ILE A 113 1.27 -4.35 -1.95
N ASN A 114 0.29 -4.76 -1.16
CA ASN A 114 -0.99 -4.07 -0.97
C ASN A 114 -1.11 -3.61 0.48
N LEU A 115 -1.72 -2.45 0.68
CA LEU A 115 -2.25 -1.98 1.95
C LEU A 115 -3.75 -1.76 1.79
N PHE A 116 -4.54 -2.40 2.65
CA PHE A 116 -5.98 -2.22 2.77
C PHE A 116 -6.29 -1.47 4.05
N LEU A 117 -7.05 -0.38 3.95
CA LEU A 117 -7.47 0.43 5.08
C LEU A 117 -8.91 0.13 5.46
N ARG A 118 -9.18 0.12 6.76
CA ARG A 118 -10.54 0.00 7.31
C ARG A 118 -10.67 0.86 8.55
N VAL A 119 -11.89 1.27 8.84
CA VAL A 119 -12.23 1.82 10.15
C VAL A 119 -12.49 0.65 11.09
N GLU A 120 -11.74 0.57 12.18
CA GLU A 120 -12.07 -0.32 13.30
C GLU A 120 -13.08 0.39 14.19
N GLU A 121 -14.29 -0.18 14.21
CA GLU A 121 -15.31 0.12 15.21
C GLU A 121 -15.16 -0.90 16.33
N ASP A 122 -15.10 -0.46 17.60
CA ASP A 122 -15.15 -1.38 18.75
C ASP A 122 -16.54 -2.01 18.83
N SER A 123 -16.81 -3.04 18.04
CA SER A 123 -18.02 -3.85 18.12
C SER A 123 -17.82 -5.04 19.06
N ASP A 124 -17.60 -4.76 20.34
CA ASP A 124 -17.83 -5.73 21.43
C ASP A 124 -18.97 -5.24 22.34
N ALA A 125 -20.06 -4.78 21.73
CA ALA A 125 -21.32 -4.58 22.44
C ALA A 125 -22.14 -5.88 22.59
N GLU A 126 -21.60 -7.05 22.21
CA GLU A 126 -22.29 -8.35 22.31
C GLU A 126 -21.44 -9.48 22.94
N GLU A 127 -20.50 -9.18 23.85
CA GLU A 127 -20.07 -10.17 24.86
C GLU A 127 -20.43 -9.67 26.26
N GLU A 128 -21.64 -10.06 26.69
CA GLU A 128 -22.23 -9.82 28.00
C GLU A 128 -21.31 -10.25 29.18
N ASP A 129 -21.29 -9.41 30.22
CA ASP A 129 -21.21 -9.76 31.64
C ASP A 129 -19.89 -10.09 32.38
N LEU A 130 -18.67 -10.06 31.81
CA LEU A 130 -17.45 -10.40 32.60
C LEU A 130 -16.28 -9.41 32.65
N LYS A 131 -16.34 -8.23 32.02
CA LYS A 131 -15.21 -7.26 32.00
C LYS A 131 -15.44 -5.96 32.81
N ALA A 132 -16.46 -5.89 33.65
CA ALA A 132 -16.82 -4.68 34.41
C ALA A 132 -15.79 -4.22 35.45
N GLU A 133 -14.81 -5.04 35.85
CA GLU A 133 -13.80 -4.64 36.85
C GLU A 133 -12.48 -4.11 36.27
N LYS A 134 -12.21 -4.27 34.96
CA LYS A 134 -10.96 -3.76 34.32
C LYS A 134 -11.15 -2.53 33.44
N ALA A 135 -12.38 -2.03 33.31
CA ALA A 135 -12.74 -0.95 32.39
C ALA A 135 -12.63 0.47 32.98
N ARG A 136 -12.04 0.65 34.17
CA ARG A 136 -11.96 1.98 34.82
C ARG A 136 -10.75 2.84 34.42
N ASP A 137 -9.83 2.32 33.61
CA ASP A 137 -8.58 3.04 33.27
C ASP A 137 -8.23 3.04 31.77
N ARG A 138 -9.13 2.54 30.91
CA ARG A 138 -8.98 2.71 29.46
C ARG A 138 -9.82 3.90 29.05
N LEU A 139 -9.18 5.06 28.95
CA LEU A 139 -9.71 6.19 28.18
C LEU A 139 -9.99 5.66 26.77
N ASP A 140 -11.26 5.47 26.45
CA ASP A 140 -11.73 5.01 25.15
C ASP A 140 -11.19 5.99 24.08
N PRO A 141 -10.25 5.56 23.23
CA PRO A 141 -9.55 6.44 22.29
C PRO A 141 -10.41 6.82 21.08
N GLY A 142 -11.64 6.30 20.97
CA GLY A 142 -12.50 6.52 19.81
C GLY A 142 -12.05 5.71 18.59
N PRO A 143 -12.73 5.89 17.46
CA PRO A 143 -12.54 5.06 16.27
C PRO A 143 -11.15 5.23 15.66
N ARG A 144 -10.61 4.12 15.12
CA ARG A 144 -9.24 4.03 14.60
C ARG A 144 -9.24 3.58 13.16
N ILE A 145 -8.20 3.96 12.41
CA ILE A 145 -7.92 3.39 11.10
C ILE A 145 -6.94 2.23 11.31
N ALA A 146 -7.30 1.06 10.81
CA ALA A 146 -6.41 -0.08 10.75
C ALA A 146 -5.99 -0.33 9.30
N GLY A 147 -4.73 -0.76 9.14
CA GLY A 147 -4.15 -1.13 7.86
C GLY A 147 -3.75 -2.60 7.86
N GLU A 148 -4.14 -3.33 6.83
CA GLU A 148 -3.73 -4.70 6.56
C GLU A 148 -2.78 -4.74 5.38
N VAL A 149 -1.64 -5.42 5.54
CA VAL A 149 -0.60 -5.49 4.51
C VAL A 149 -0.52 -6.89 3.94
N GLU A 150 -0.65 -7.01 2.62
CA GLU A 150 -0.45 -8.25 1.88
C GLU A 150 0.75 -8.12 0.97
N LEU A 151 1.60 -9.15 0.94
CA LEU A 151 2.84 -9.16 0.16
C LEU A 151 2.95 -10.47 -0.60
N MET A 152 3.16 -10.36 -1.91
CA MET A 152 3.48 -11.49 -2.77
C MET A 152 4.89 -11.35 -3.36
N ILE A 153 5.65 -12.46 -3.36
CA ILE A 153 6.81 -12.66 -4.23
C ILE A 153 6.49 -13.88 -5.09
N ALA A 154 6.07 -13.63 -6.33
CA ALA A 154 5.37 -14.60 -7.17
C ALA A 154 6.21 -15.83 -7.50
N GLU A 155 7.40 -15.63 -8.08
CA GLU A 155 8.21 -16.75 -8.55
C GLU A 155 9.06 -17.38 -7.43
N LYS A 156 8.97 -18.70 -7.24
CA LYS A 156 9.74 -19.46 -6.23
C LYS A 156 11.25 -19.19 -6.25
N LYS A 157 11.85 -19.01 -7.43
CA LYS A 157 13.30 -18.70 -7.58
C LYS A 157 13.71 -17.36 -6.93
N ASN A 158 12.75 -16.50 -6.63
CA ASN A 158 12.95 -15.21 -5.98
C ASN A 158 12.56 -15.23 -4.49
N GLN A 159 11.79 -16.23 -4.05
CA GLN A 159 11.43 -16.41 -2.64
C GLN A 159 12.64 -16.83 -1.79
N GLY A 160 12.63 -16.49 -0.50
CA GLY A 160 13.73 -16.83 0.41
C GLY A 160 15.05 -16.08 0.16
N ARG A 161 15.07 -15.10 -0.75
CA ARG A 161 16.27 -14.33 -1.13
C ARG A 161 16.35 -12.92 -0.53
N GLY A 162 15.45 -12.60 0.39
CA GLY A 162 15.41 -11.32 1.09
C GLY A 162 14.58 -10.22 0.40
N PHE A 163 14.06 -10.45 -0.81
CA PHE A 163 13.19 -9.48 -1.50
C PHE A 163 11.95 -9.13 -0.70
N GLY A 164 11.23 -10.14 -0.16
CA GLY A 164 10.03 -9.88 0.65
C GLY A 164 10.31 -9.01 1.89
N ARG A 165 11.42 -9.29 2.61
CA ARG A 165 11.85 -8.47 3.75
C ARG A 165 12.19 -7.04 3.33
N ALA A 166 12.91 -6.88 2.22
CA ALA A 166 13.27 -5.57 1.70
C ALA A 166 12.04 -4.76 1.27
N THR A 167 11.09 -5.39 0.58
CA THR A 167 9.79 -4.81 0.21
C THR A 167 9.04 -4.34 1.44
N LEU A 168 8.81 -5.23 2.41
CA LEU A 168 8.01 -4.92 3.59
C LEU A 168 8.61 -3.75 4.39
N LEU A 169 9.92 -3.76 4.63
CA LEU A 169 10.58 -2.66 5.37
C LEU A 169 10.53 -1.33 4.62
N SER A 170 10.74 -1.35 3.30
CA SER A 170 10.70 -0.13 2.48
C SER A 170 9.29 0.44 2.42
N PHE A 171 8.30 -0.43 2.28
CA PHE A 171 6.89 -0.08 2.22
C PHE A 171 6.38 0.45 3.56
N LEU A 172 6.62 -0.25 4.68
CA LEU A 172 6.20 0.22 6.01
C LEU A 172 6.85 1.54 6.38
N ARG A 173 8.12 1.76 6.00
CA ARG A 173 8.78 3.06 6.19
C ARG A 173 8.08 4.17 5.40
N TYR A 174 7.68 3.90 4.17
CA TYR A 174 6.92 4.84 3.35
C TYR A 174 5.56 5.15 3.96
N VAL A 175 4.80 4.12 4.34
CA VAL A 175 3.49 4.29 4.99
C VAL A 175 3.61 5.10 6.28
N ALA A 176 4.58 4.80 7.15
CA ALA A 176 4.80 5.55 8.39
C ALA A 176 5.22 7.01 8.15
N ALA A 177 5.96 7.29 7.07
CA ALA A 177 6.37 8.64 6.71
C ALA A 177 5.23 9.50 6.13
N HIS A 178 4.18 8.85 5.61
CA HIS A 178 3.05 9.48 4.93
C HIS A 178 1.69 9.11 5.55
N GLU A 179 1.70 8.68 6.81
CA GLU A 179 0.51 8.17 7.51
C GLU A 179 -0.63 9.21 7.50
N SER A 180 -0.29 10.49 7.68
CA SER A 180 -1.27 11.58 7.72
C SER A 180 -1.93 11.80 6.36
N GLU A 181 -1.16 11.79 5.27
CA GLU A 181 -1.65 11.98 3.91
C GLU A 181 -2.49 10.79 3.45
N ILE A 182 -2.03 9.58 3.74
CA ILE A 182 -2.76 8.33 3.46
C ILE A 182 -4.09 8.32 4.22
N ALA A 183 -4.08 8.62 5.53
CA ALA A 183 -5.29 8.67 6.34
C ALA A 183 -6.24 9.79 5.87
N HIS A 184 -5.71 10.96 5.50
CA HIS A 184 -6.52 12.07 5.03
C HIS A 184 -7.22 11.75 3.70
N GLU A 185 -6.55 11.12 2.73
CA GLU A 185 -7.20 10.68 1.50
C GLU A 185 -8.30 9.65 1.78
N PHE A 186 -8.02 8.66 2.64
CA PHE A 186 -8.99 7.64 3.01
C PHE A 186 -10.23 8.25 3.70
N ILE A 187 -10.03 9.12 4.69
CA ILE A 187 -11.13 9.81 5.41
C ILE A 187 -11.89 10.77 4.48
N GLY A 188 -11.22 11.38 3.50
CA GLY A 188 -11.85 12.27 2.52
C GLY A 188 -12.67 11.53 1.45
N SER A 189 -12.60 10.19 1.40
CA SER A 189 -13.29 9.39 0.40
C SER A 189 -14.78 9.21 0.72
N GLU A 190 -15.57 8.83 -0.28
CA GLU A 190 -16.98 8.47 -0.10
C GLU A 190 -17.18 7.03 0.41
N ASP A 191 -16.14 6.41 0.97
CA ASP A 191 -16.21 5.04 1.46
C ASP A 191 -17.32 4.90 2.53
N PRO A 192 -18.21 3.89 2.41
CA PRO A 192 -19.30 3.69 3.35
C PRO A 192 -18.85 3.54 4.81
N SER A 193 -17.69 2.90 5.05
CA SER A 193 -17.11 2.73 6.39
C SER A 193 -16.65 4.07 6.99
N VAL A 194 -16.23 5.00 6.13
CA VAL A 194 -15.77 6.35 6.52
C VAL A 194 -16.94 7.30 6.80
N ARG A 195 -18.06 7.17 6.08
CA ARG A 195 -19.26 7.99 6.35
C ARG A 195 -19.80 7.76 7.77
N GLY A 196 -19.88 6.49 8.20
CA GLY A 196 -20.26 6.13 9.57
C GLY A 196 -19.27 6.63 10.63
N PHE A 197 -17.98 6.73 10.29
CA PHE A 197 -16.94 7.30 11.13
C PHE A 197 -17.10 8.82 11.34
N LEU A 198 -17.30 9.58 10.25
CA LEU A 198 -17.41 11.05 10.31
C LEU A 198 -18.67 11.53 11.02
N GLU A 199 -19.81 10.88 10.79
CA GLU A 199 -21.08 11.23 11.44
C GLU A 199 -21.05 11.04 12.96
N ARG A 200 -20.26 10.06 13.45
CA ARG A 200 -20.11 9.77 14.88
C ARG A 200 -19.03 10.63 15.55
N GLY A 201 -17.97 10.99 14.83
CA GLY A 201 -16.93 11.93 15.30
C GLY A 201 -17.42 13.38 15.45
N GLY A 202 -18.41 13.80 14.63
CA GLY A 202 -18.97 15.15 14.60
C GLY A 202 -19.94 15.51 15.74
N GLY A 203 -20.31 14.57 16.61
CA GLY A 203 -21.28 14.78 17.70
C GLY A 203 -20.80 15.63 18.88
N ARG A 204 -19.51 15.99 18.94
CA ARG A 204 -18.96 16.90 19.97
C ARG A 204 -18.93 18.35 19.49
N GLY A 205 -20.05 18.82 18.94
CA GLY A 205 -20.32 20.24 18.72
C GLY A 205 -20.69 20.90 20.05
N CYS A 206 -19.85 21.84 20.49
CA CYS A 206 -20.10 22.73 21.62
C CYS A 206 -21.52 23.33 21.53
N ARG A 207 -22.40 22.98 22.47
CA ARG A 207 -23.54 23.83 22.82
C ARG A 207 -23.01 24.91 23.76
N GLY A 208 -22.83 26.11 23.22
CA GLY A 208 -22.80 27.34 24.01
C GLY A 208 -24.18 27.67 24.57
#